data_AF-M5BX89-F1
#
_entry.id   AF-M5BX89-F1
#
_cell.length_a   1.000
_cell.length_b   1.000
_cell.length_c   1.000
_cell.angle_alpha   90.00
_cell.angle_beta   90.00
_cell.angle_gamma   90.00
#
_symmetry.space_group_name_H-M   'P 1'
#
loop_
_entity.id
_entity.type
_entity.pdbx_description
1 polymer ?
#
loop_
_entity_poly.entity_id
_entity_poly.type
_entity_poly.pdbx_seq_one_letter_code
_entity_poly.pdbx_strand_id
1 'polypeptide(L)'
;MILPERVQSRISALSRRLRQCQAELKLLDAEERFEEHDALCEGEFMSIFRDTCVLVQEEHALNPPYLTELISEVQKIHNRALGYAYGIGDLYDFMASWAHDDAAGRALIVDRSEAALSLREWY
;
A
#
# COMPACT_ATOMS: atom_id res chain seq x y z
N MET A 1 20.20 -5.16 3.36
CA MET A 1 20.17 -6.63 3.45
C MET A 1 19.26 -7.21 2.39
N ILE A 2 19.39 -8.49 2.09
CA ILE A 2 18.52 -9.20 1.12
C ILE A 2 17.32 -9.76 1.88
N LEU A 3 16.12 -9.56 1.34
CA LEU A 3 14.89 -10.14 1.91
C LEU A 3 14.92 -11.67 1.83
N PRO A 4 14.35 -12.40 2.79
CA PRO A 4 14.20 -13.85 2.67
C PRO A 4 13.37 -14.23 1.43
N GLU A 5 13.67 -15.35 0.81
CA GLU A 5 13.00 -15.82 -0.42
C GLU A 5 11.47 -15.91 -0.27
N ARG A 6 11.00 -16.37 0.89
CA ARG A 6 9.57 -16.38 1.26
C ARG A 6 8.94 -14.99 1.15
N VAL A 7 9.62 -13.97 1.67
CA VAL A 7 9.13 -12.59 1.68
C VAL A 7 9.19 -12.00 0.26
N GLN A 8 10.30 -12.21 -0.45
CA GLN A 8 10.45 -11.78 -1.85
C GLN A 8 9.36 -12.36 -2.76
N SER A 9 9.02 -13.63 -2.57
CA SER A 9 7.98 -14.31 -3.34
C SER A 9 6.60 -13.71 -3.10
N ARG A 10 6.27 -13.35 -1.85
CA ARG A 10 5.01 -12.65 -1.52
C ARG A 10 4.94 -11.25 -2.13
N ILE A 11 6.01 -10.47 -2.03
CA ILE A 11 6.11 -9.14 -2.65
C ILE A 11 5.96 -9.23 -4.17
N SER A 12 6.61 -10.22 -4.79
CA SER A 12 6.54 -10.45 -6.23
C SER A 12 5.13 -10.84 -6.68
N ALA A 13 4.44 -11.67 -5.89
CA ALA A 13 3.06 -12.04 -6.15
C ALA A 13 2.13 -10.82 -6.05
N LEU A 14 2.26 -10.00 -5.01
CA LEU A 14 1.49 -8.76 -4.85
C LEU A 14 1.75 -7.76 -5.97
N SER A 15 3.02 -7.59 -6.37
CA SER A 15 3.41 -6.74 -7.50
C SER A 15 2.82 -7.23 -8.83
N ARG A 16 2.73 -8.55 -9.03
CA ARG A 16 2.11 -9.14 -10.22
C ARG A 16 0.60 -8.93 -10.21
N ARG A 17 -0.08 -9.18 -9.07
CA ARG A 17 -1.52 -8.93 -8.89
C ARG A 17 -1.86 -7.48 -9.19
N LEU A 18 -1.08 -6.52 -8.66
CA LEU A 18 -1.28 -5.10 -8.95
C LEU A 18 -1.21 -4.79 -10.45
N ARG A 19 -0.21 -5.31 -11.17
CA ARG A 19 -0.10 -5.08 -12.61
C ARG A 19 -1.27 -5.66 -13.39
N GLN A 20 -1.77 -6.83 -13.00
CA GLN A 20 -2.91 -7.47 -13.63
C GLN A 20 -4.19 -6.66 -13.39
N CYS A 21 -4.46 -6.31 -12.13
CA CYS A 21 -5.59 -5.49 -11.75
C CYS A 21 -5.58 -4.12 -12.45
N GLN A 22 -4.43 -3.45 -12.53
CA GLN A 22 -4.27 -2.20 -13.28
C GLN A 22 -4.51 -2.35 -14.78
N ALA A 23 -4.15 -3.48 -15.38
CA ALA A 23 -4.40 -3.72 -16.80
C ALA A 23 -5.90 -3.93 -17.07
N GLU A 24 -6.58 -4.63 -16.17
CA GLU A 24 -8.01 -4.90 -16.26
C GLU A 24 -8.85 -3.64 -15.99
N LEU A 25 -8.50 -2.84 -14.99
CA LEU A 25 -9.13 -1.54 -14.75
C LEU A 25 -9.04 -0.63 -15.99
N LYS A 26 -7.86 -0.54 -16.64
CA LYS A 26 -7.73 0.21 -17.90
C LYS A 26 -8.62 -0.30 -19.03
N LEU A 27 -8.80 -1.62 -19.11
CA LEU A 27 -9.68 -2.24 -20.10
C LEU A 27 -11.14 -1.86 -19.82
N LEU A 28 -11.59 -2.02 -18.58
CA LEU A 28 -12.97 -1.71 -18.17
C LEU A 28 -13.29 -0.22 -18.37
N ASP A 29 -12.36 0.67 -18.05
CA ASP A 29 -12.49 2.11 -18.31
C ASP A 29 -12.64 2.41 -19.81
N ALA A 30 -11.78 1.83 -20.65
CA ALA A 30 -11.85 2.00 -22.10
C ALA A 30 -13.12 1.40 -22.75
N GLU A 31 -13.72 0.40 -22.11
CA GLU A 31 -14.99 -0.23 -22.51
C GLU A 31 -16.22 0.46 -21.88
N GLU A 32 -16.04 1.53 -21.10
CA GLU A 32 -17.10 2.24 -20.35
C GLU A 32 -17.88 1.34 -19.39
N ARG A 33 -17.25 0.27 -18.88
CA ARG A 33 -17.83 -0.71 -17.95
C ARG A 33 -17.62 -0.28 -16.50
N PHE A 34 -18.19 0.87 -16.15
CA PHE A 34 -17.89 1.55 -14.88
C PHE A 34 -18.30 0.77 -13.62
N GLU A 35 -19.44 0.08 -13.61
CA GLU A 35 -19.85 -0.72 -12.44
C GLU A 35 -18.85 -1.84 -12.12
N GLU A 36 -18.30 -2.48 -13.16
CA GLU A 36 -17.30 -3.54 -13.01
C GLU A 36 -15.93 -2.97 -12.65
N HIS A 37 -15.60 -1.80 -13.20
CA HIS A 37 -14.42 -1.05 -12.81
C HIS A 37 -14.45 -0.73 -11.31
N ASP A 38 -15.54 -0.16 -10.81
CA ASP A 38 -15.72 0.20 -9.40
C ASP A 38 -15.66 -1.04 -8.49
N ALA A 39 -16.32 -2.12 -8.88
CA ALA A 39 -16.26 -3.38 -8.15
C ALA A 39 -14.82 -3.94 -8.07
N LEU A 40 -14.05 -3.82 -9.16
CA LEU A 40 -12.65 -4.27 -9.18
C LEU A 40 -11.74 -3.35 -8.33
N CYS A 41 -12.04 -2.05 -8.27
CA CYS A 41 -11.40 -1.10 -7.36
C CYS A 41 -11.64 -1.47 -5.90
N GLU A 42 -12.90 -1.55 -5.48
CA GLU A 42 -13.28 -1.85 -4.09
C GLU A 42 -12.83 -3.25 -3.65
N GLY A 43 -12.82 -4.20 -4.59
CA GLY A 43 -12.40 -5.57 -4.40
C GLY A 43 -10.89 -5.76 -4.46
N GLU A 44 -10.40 -6.17 -5.64
CA GLU A 44 -9.03 -6.65 -5.81
C GLU A 44 -8.01 -5.54 -5.58
N PHE A 45 -8.24 -4.34 -6.14
CA PHE A 45 -7.27 -3.25 -6.04
C PHE A 45 -7.02 -2.85 -4.58
N MET A 46 -8.09 -2.61 -3.80
CA MET A 46 -7.97 -2.31 -2.37
C MET A 46 -7.45 -3.51 -1.55
N SER A 47 -7.73 -4.75 -1.96
CA SER A 47 -7.20 -5.94 -1.28
C SER A 47 -5.66 -5.99 -1.33
N ILE A 48 -5.06 -5.57 -2.44
CA ILE A 48 -3.60 -5.58 -2.60
C ILE A 48 -2.94 -4.65 -1.57
N PHE A 49 -3.51 -3.47 -1.33
CA PHE A 49 -3.02 -2.58 -0.27
C PHE A 49 -3.11 -3.23 1.11
N ARG A 50 -4.27 -3.81 1.44
CA ARG A 50 -4.45 -4.52 2.72
C ARG A 50 -3.43 -5.66 2.88
N ASP A 51 -3.24 -6.47 1.85
CA ASP A 51 -2.34 -7.62 1.89
C ASP A 51 -0.87 -7.20 2.04
N THR A 52 -0.47 -6.09 1.43
CA THR A 52 0.87 -5.53 1.65
C THR A 52 1.07 -5.06 3.09
N CYS A 53 0.06 -4.43 3.72
CA CYS A 53 0.13 -4.04 5.13
C CYS A 53 0.16 -5.26 6.06
N VAL A 54 -0.65 -6.28 5.77
CA VAL A 54 -0.64 -7.56 6.51
C VAL A 54 0.73 -8.22 6.44
N LEU A 55 1.36 -8.25 5.25
CA LEU A 55 2.72 -8.77 5.10
C LEU A 55 3.72 -8.03 6.00
N VAL A 56 3.70 -6.70 6.01
CA VAL A 56 4.59 -5.92 6.89
C VAL A 56 4.30 -6.21 8.36
N GLN A 57 3.03 -6.28 8.76
CA GLN A 57 2.65 -6.53 10.14
C GLN A 57 3.08 -7.92 10.63
N GLU A 58 2.88 -8.95 9.80
CA GLU A 58 3.29 -10.33 10.11
C GLU A 58 4.80 -10.45 10.29
N GLU A 59 5.59 -9.84 9.39
CA GLU A 59 7.04 -9.86 9.52
C GLU A 59 7.51 -8.97 10.68
N HIS A 60 6.92 -7.79 10.88
CA HIS A 60 7.23 -6.90 12.00
C HIS A 60 7.07 -7.59 13.37
N ALA A 61 6.06 -8.45 13.52
CA ALA A 61 5.84 -9.21 14.76
C ALA A 61 7.02 -10.13 15.13
N LEU A 62 7.87 -10.49 14.16
CA LEU A 62 9.07 -11.30 14.35
C LEU A 62 10.33 -10.46 14.62
N ASN A 63 10.21 -9.13 14.60
CA ASN A 63 11.32 -8.16 14.71
C ASN A 63 12.54 -8.51 13.83
N PRO A 64 12.37 -8.74 12.52
CA PRO A 64 13.44 -9.21 11.67
C PRO A 64 14.41 -8.08 11.36
N PRO A 65 15.69 -8.39 11.15
CA PRO A 65 16.68 -7.37 10.85
C PRO A 65 16.47 -6.72 9.46
N TYR A 66 15.66 -7.32 8.58
CA TYR A 66 15.37 -6.84 7.21
C TYR A 66 14.07 -6.03 7.10
N LEU A 67 13.46 -5.64 8.23
CA LEU A 67 12.17 -4.95 8.25
C LEU A 67 12.18 -3.65 7.44
N THR A 68 13.25 -2.86 7.52
CA THR A 68 13.40 -1.60 6.77
C THR A 68 13.38 -1.85 5.26
N GLU A 69 14.08 -2.89 4.79
CA GLU A 69 14.07 -3.26 3.37
C GLU A 69 12.69 -3.75 2.93
N LEU A 70 11.97 -4.48 3.78
CA LEU A 70 10.60 -4.92 3.49
C LEU A 70 9.67 -3.72 3.32
N ILE A 71 9.71 -2.77 4.25
CA ILE A 71 8.91 -1.53 4.18
C ILE A 71 9.22 -0.78 2.89
N SER A 72 10.51 -0.67 2.52
CA SER A 72 10.91 -0.02 1.27
C SER A 72 10.34 -0.69 0.02
N GLU A 73 10.36 -2.02 -0.06
CA GLU A 73 9.79 -2.75 -1.20
C GLU A 73 8.26 -2.63 -1.26
N VAL A 74 7.57 -2.67 -0.10
CA VAL A 74 6.13 -2.45 -0.03
C VAL A 74 5.76 -1.03 -0.46
N GLN A 75 6.53 -0.03 -0.05
CA GLN A 75 6.32 1.36 -0.46
C GLN A 75 6.43 1.54 -1.98
N LYS A 76 7.27 0.77 -2.68
CA LYS A 76 7.32 0.79 -4.15
C LYS A 76 6.02 0.30 -4.79
N ILE A 77 5.37 -0.70 -4.19
CA ILE A 77 4.05 -1.19 -4.63
C ILE A 77 3.01 -0.10 -4.43
N HIS A 78 2.95 0.50 -3.24
CA HIS A 78 2.02 1.59 -2.94
C HIS A 78 2.22 2.79 -3.85
N ASN A 79 3.45 3.24 -4.07
CA ASN A 79 3.74 4.36 -4.97
C ASN A 79 3.27 4.09 -6.41
N ARG A 80 3.42 2.85 -6.90
CA ARG A 80 2.90 2.47 -8.23
C ARG A 80 1.37 2.47 -8.27
N ALA A 81 0.73 2.01 -7.20
CA ALA A 81 -0.72 1.98 -7.12
C ALA A 81 -1.31 3.39 -6.97
N LEU A 82 -0.70 4.25 -6.15
CA LEU A 82 -1.04 5.67 -6.02
C LEU A 82 -0.86 6.42 -7.35
N GLY A 83 0.30 6.24 -8.01
CA GLY A 83 0.54 6.88 -9.30
C GLY A 83 -0.46 6.47 -10.39
N TYR A 84 -0.95 5.24 -10.34
CA TYR A 84 -2.05 4.78 -11.21
C TYR A 84 -3.37 5.45 -10.85
N ALA A 85 -3.72 5.46 -9.57
CA ALA A 85 -4.97 6.04 -9.08
C ALA A 85 -5.12 7.53 -9.37
N TYR A 86 -4.09 8.32 -9.06
CA TYR A 86 -4.10 9.76 -9.35
C TYR A 86 -3.91 10.08 -10.85
N GLY A 87 -3.43 9.12 -11.65
CA GLY A 87 -3.28 9.26 -13.09
C GLY A 87 -4.55 8.96 -13.90
N ILE A 88 -5.55 8.34 -13.27
CA ILE A 88 -6.85 7.99 -13.87
C ILE A 88 -7.96 8.67 -13.05
N GLY A 89 -7.84 9.99 -12.90
CA GLY A 89 -8.91 10.97 -12.59
C GLY A 89 -9.74 10.79 -11.32
N ASP A 90 -10.33 9.61 -11.11
CA ASP A 90 -11.48 9.37 -10.23
C ASP A 90 -11.25 8.18 -9.26
N LEU A 91 -10.14 7.45 -9.36
CA LEU A 91 -9.92 6.25 -8.53
C LEU A 91 -9.78 6.55 -7.03
N TYR A 92 -9.35 7.78 -6.69
CA TYR A 92 -8.98 8.16 -5.32
C TYR A 92 -9.77 9.34 -4.74
N ASP A 93 -10.71 9.92 -5.50
CA ASP A 93 -11.75 10.77 -4.90
C ASP A 93 -12.67 9.96 -3.95
N PHE A 94 -12.52 8.63 -3.91
CA PHE A 94 -13.26 7.67 -3.08
C PHE A 94 -12.41 6.86 -2.08
N MET A 95 -11.18 7.25 -1.79
CA MET A 95 -10.45 6.61 -0.68
C MET A 95 -11.21 6.87 0.63
N ALA A 96 -11.80 5.84 1.24
CA ALA A 96 -12.52 5.99 2.50
C ALA A 96 -11.62 6.64 3.57
N SER A 97 -12.21 7.54 4.37
CA SER A 97 -11.62 8.41 5.40
C SER A 97 -10.74 7.76 6.48
N TRP A 98 -10.43 6.47 6.36
CA TRP A 98 -9.37 5.81 7.12
C TRP A 98 -7.98 5.99 6.48
N ALA A 99 -7.90 6.53 5.26
CA ALA A 99 -6.63 6.83 4.57
C ALA A 99 -6.26 8.32 4.56
N HIS A 100 -7.20 9.20 4.92
CA HIS A 100 -7.00 10.62 5.16
C HIS A 100 -7.66 10.97 6.50
N ASP A 101 -6.92 11.59 7.43
CA ASP A 101 -7.56 12.28 8.56
C ASP A 101 -8.20 13.57 8.02
N ASP A 102 -9.51 13.51 7.79
CA ASP A 102 -10.33 14.59 7.25
C ASP A 102 -10.30 15.88 8.11
N ALA A 103 -9.70 15.86 9.32
CA ALA A 103 -9.65 17.02 10.21
C ALA A 103 -8.29 17.74 10.28
N ALA A 104 -7.16 17.12 9.90
CA ALA A 104 -5.85 17.74 10.15
C ALA A 104 -4.67 17.30 9.26
N GLY A 105 -4.87 16.45 8.24
CA GLY A 105 -3.79 16.09 7.31
C GLY A 105 -2.64 15.30 7.94
N ARG A 106 -2.90 14.51 9.00
CA ARG A 106 -1.91 13.61 9.61
C ARG A 106 -2.12 12.16 9.19
N ALA A 107 -1.03 11.43 9.03
CA ALA A 107 -1.05 10.00 8.71
C ALA A 107 -1.63 9.17 9.86
N LEU A 108 -2.56 8.25 9.56
CA LEU A 108 -3.24 7.40 10.54
C LEU A 108 -2.39 6.24 11.07
N ILE A 109 -1.20 6.01 10.50
CA ILE A 109 -0.17 5.17 11.13
C ILE A 109 0.81 6.11 11.83
N VAL A 110 0.74 6.14 13.16
CA VAL A 110 1.75 6.85 13.96
C VAL A 110 3.07 6.13 13.78
N ASP A 111 4.02 6.78 13.10
CA ASP A 111 5.42 6.36 13.09
C ASP A 111 5.95 6.42 14.53
N ARG A 112 6.15 5.26 15.15
CA ARG A 112 6.69 5.16 16.52
C ARG A 112 8.22 5.30 16.56
N SER A 113 8.90 5.48 15.43
CA SER A 113 10.35 5.64 15.41
C SER A 113 10.81 7.04 15.86
N GLU A 114 10.00 8.08 15.67
CA GLU A 114 10.34 9.45 16.14
C GLU A 114 10.13 9.65 17.65
N ALA A 115 9.25 8.86 18.28
CA ALA A 115 9.00 8.94 19.73
C ALA A 115 10.20 8.48 20.58
N ALA A 116 11.15 7.74 19.99
CA ALA A 116 12.35 7.28 20.68
C ALA A 116 13.53 8.27 20.61
N LEU A 117 13.47 9.27 19.72
CA LEU A 117 14.54 10.26 19.54
C LEU A 117 14.30 11.57 20.31
N SER A 118 13.08 11.84 20.77
CA SER A 118 12.77 13.08 21.52
C SER A 118 12.95 13.00 23.04
N LEU A 119 13.28 11.82 23.59
CA LEU A 119 13.49 11.61 25.04
C LEU A 119 14.97 11.59 25.45
N ARG A 120 15.91 11.98 24.57
CA ARG A 120 17.35 12.00 24.88
C ARG A 120 18.01 13.38 24.91
N GLU A 121 17.24 14.43 24.74
CA GLU A 121 17.68 15.78 25.07
C GLU A 121 16.89 16.22 26.30
N TRP A 122 17.49 17.03 27.18
CA TRP A 122 17.05 17.40 28.54
C TRP A 122 17.54 16.46 29.66
N TYR A 123 18.87 16.50 29.85
CA TYR A 123 19.49 16.63 31.18
C TYR A 123 18.99 17.90 31.89
#